data_AF-A0A2T3HTE3-F1
#
_entry.id   AF-A0A2T3HTE3-F1
#
_cell.length_a   1.000
_cell.length_b   1.000
_cell.length_c   1.000
_cell.angle_alpha   90.00
_cell.angle_beta   90.00
_cell.angle_gamma   90.00
#
_symmetry.space_group_name_H-M   'P 1'
#
loop_
_entity.id
_entity.type
_entity.pdbx_description
1 polymer ?
#
loop_
_entity_poly.entity_id
_entity_poly.type
_entity_poly.pdbx_seq_one_letter_code
_entity_poly.pdbx_strand_id
1 'polypeptide(L)'
;MTLQTKIKNIITDPTLSAKQKTLFLSLEAEAIVDYMPISTDVSAAKDAGIICDMFEGNAPFKPRYVLPDYAKFLQQGSEYLELEAATDLDEAINLLTIIYHHVPSVTNIPVYLGQLDQILLPFVTNISDDVLYRKLKNFWIMLDRTLPDAFMHVNIGPTDNIVCRMILTIDAELKQVAPNLTFMYDPQITPESLLQQACDNICECSKPHIANYPMFADAFGAPGFGIVSCYNSLPVAGGANTLVRMNLKEVALRSNSVEEFLTTTLPHYSGLMFELIEARSAFLHEESNFFNGFLTTEGLINEDRFAPMFGIFGMAEAVNILMEKSGSTAKYGHNEAANAIALKISETLNEIVTTTPVKYGLNGRALLHSQGGISCDHEVTPGIRIPYGTEPDPVVHIKALAAHHQYYTSGISEILTIEETIKNNPLALMQLCKGALALGFREFTANVASNDLVRITGYMVKLSDISKFKEQGSRTNTTWLGTEASENTRILERQPRVVSREMSPVYSAK
;
A
#
# COMPACT_ATOMS: atom_id res chain seq x y z
N MET A 1 -20.07 23.43 9.11
CA MET A 1 -20.55 22.78 10.35
C MET A 1 -19.64 23.23 11.49
N THR A 2 -20.15 23.59 12.68
CA THR A 2 -19.26 23.98 13.79
C THR A 2 -18.54 22.75 14.37
N LEU A 3 -17.39 22.96 15.01
CA LEU A 3 -16.64 21.89 15.69
C LEU A 3 -17.54 21.13 16.68
N GLN A 4 -18.34 21.85 17.48
CA GLN A 4 -19.25 21.24 18.44
C GLN A 4 -20.29 20.32 17.76
N THR A 5 -20.81 20.71 16.60
CA THR A 5 -21.74 19.87 15.84
C THR A 5 -21.05 18.63 15.28
N LYS A 6 -19.84 18.76 14.73
CA LYS A 6 -19.07 17.60 14.23
C LYS A 6 -18.80 16.57 15.35
N ILE A 7 -18.30 17.06 16.49
CA ILE A 7 -18.05 16.23 17.68
C ILE A 7 -19.33 15.54 18.15
N LYS A 8 -20.45 16.29 18.24
CA LYS A 8 -21.74 15.71 18.64
C LYS A 8 -22.17 14.62 17.67
N ASN A 9 -22.03 14.83 16.35
CA ASN A 9 -22.38 13.84 15.34
C ASN A 9 -21.60 12.54 15.56
N ILE A 10 -20.27 12.60 15.76
CA ILE A 10 -19.45 11.42 16.06
C ILE A 10 -19.95 10.70 17.33
N ILE A 11 -20.18 11.45 18.42
CA ILE A 11 -20.60 10.87 19.70
C ILE A 11 -21.96 10.17 19.58
N THR A 12 -22.90 10.76 18.84
CA THR A 12 -24.27 10.24 18.73
C THR A 12 -24.47 9.26 17.58
N ASP A 13 -23.47 9.03 16.73
CA ASP A 13 -23.59 8.11 15.60
C ASP A 13 -23.83 6.67 16.10
N PRO A 14 -24.94 6.02 15.75
CA PRO A 14 -25.25 4.66 16.17
C PRO A 14 -24.47 3.59 15.39
N THR A 15 -23.85 3.96 14.25
CA THR A 15 -23.09 3.04 13.38
C THR A 15 -21.63 2.90 13.80
N LEU A 16 -21.16 3.76 14.70
CA LEU A 16 -19.79 3.76 15.20
C LEU A 16 -19.67 3.07 16.57
N SER A 17 -18.71 2.15 16.68
CA SER A 17 -18.28 1.60 17.96
C SER A 17 -17.54 2.65 18.82
N ALA A 18 -17.38 2.38 20.12
CA ALA A 18 -16.61 3.26 21.01
C ALA A 18 -15.15 3.48 20.53
N LYS A 19 -14.50 2.45 19.98
CA LYS A 19 -13.14 2.56 19.42
C LYS A 19 -13.11 3.48 18.19
N GLN A 20 -14.06 3.33 17.28
CA GLN A 20 -14.17 4.21 16.10
C GLN A 20 -14.49 5.66 16.49
N LYS A 21 -15.40 5.89 17.45
CA LYS A 21 -15.68 7.23 17.98
C LYS A 21 -14.43 7.89 18.56
N THR A 22 -13.65 7.13 19.34
CA THR A 22 -12.38 7.62 19.90
C THR A 22 -11.41 8.05 18.80
N LEU A 23 -11.27 7.25 17.74
CA LEU A 23 -10.44 7.59 16.59
C LEU A 23 -10.92 8.87 15.90
N PHE A 24 -12.20 8.97 15.51
CA PHE A 24 -12.71 10.15 14.81
C PHE A 24 -12.64 11.42 15.68
N LEU A 25 -12.86 11.31 16.98
CA LEU A 25 -12.66 12.43 17.90
C LEU A 25 -11.19 12.87 17.95
N SER A 26 -10.24 11.92 17.93
CA SER A 26 -8.81 12.26 17.86
C SER A 26 -8.46 12.97 16.55
N LEU A 27 -9.01 12.54 15.42
CA LEU A 27 -8.78 13.18 14.12
C LEU A 27 -9.31 14.62 14.08
N GLU A 28 -10.50 14.88 14.65
CA GLU A 28 -11.00 16.26 14.78
C GLU A 28 -10.13 17.09 15.72
N ALA A 29 -9.52 16.51 16.76
CA ALA A 29 -8.57 17.20 17.63
C ALA A 29 -7.26 17.53 16.90
N GLU A 30 -6.72 16.62 16.10
CA GLU A 30 -5.53 16.84 15.27
C GLU A 30 -5.76 17.95 14.23
N ALA A 31 -6.99 18.06 13.70
CA ALA A 31 -7.34 19.02 12.66
C ALA A 31 -7.62 20.46 13.16
N ILE A 32 -7.79 20.68 14.47
CA ILE A 32 -8.02 22.02 15.04
C ILE A 32 -6.75 22.74 15.48
N VAL A 33 -5.64 22.00 15.65
CA VAL A 33 -4.34 22.58 15.97
C VAL A 33 -3.90 23.44 14.80
N ASP A 34 -3.19 24.53 15.08
CA ASP A 34 -2.62 25.39 14.04
C ASP A 34 -1.76 24.56 13.08
N TYR A 35 -1.87 24.86 11.79
CA TYR A 35 -1.00 24.24 10.80
C TYR A 35 0.42 24.69 11.07
N MET A 36 1.34 23.73 11.08
CA MET A 36 2.78 24.00 11.13
C MET A 36 3.18 25.04 10.06
N PRO A 37 4.20 25.88 10.28
CA PRO A 37 4.52 26.96 9.34
C PRO A 37 4.85 26.44 7.93
N ILE A 38 4.16 26.99 6.92
CA ILE A 38 4.39 26.76 5.49
C ILE A 38 4.25 28.09 4.72
N SER A 39 4.81 28.18 3.52
CA SER A 39 4.63 29.36 2.67
C SER A 39 3.19 29.53 2.18
N THR A 40 2.88 30.75 1.76
CA THR A 40 1.60 31.06 1.10
C THR A 40 1.42 30.28 -0.19
N ASP A 41 2.51 29.94 -0.88
CA ASP A 41 2.48 29.23 -2.16
C ASP A 41 2.14 27.75 -1.94
N VAL A 42 2.67 27.11 -0.89
CA VAL A 42 2.25 25.76 -0.48
C VAL A 42 0.77 25.76 -0.09
N SER A 43 0.32 26.75 0.70
CA SER A 43 -1.11 26.86 1.05
C SER A 43 -1.98 26.99 -0.20
N ALA A 44 -1.61 27.87 -1.13
CA ALA A 44 -2.35 28.06 -2.38
C ALA A 44 -2.37 26.79 -3.24
N ALA A 45 -1.26 26.03 -3.31
CA ALA A 45 -1.21 24.77 -4.04
C ALA A 45 -2.09 23.68 -3.41
N LYS A 46 -2.21 23.66 -2.08
CA LYS A 46 -3.14 22.76 -1.36
C LYS A 46 -4.60 23.16 -1.60
N ASP A 47 -4.93 24.44 -1.47
CA ASP A 47 -6.28 24.96 -1.69
C ASP A 47 -6.75 24.74 -3.13
N ALA A 48 -5.82 24.78 -4.09
CA ALA A 48 -6.07 24.49 -5.49
C ALA A 48 -6.13 22.99 -5.84
N GLY A 49 -5.97 22.08 -4.86
CA GLY A 49 -6.01 20.63 -5.06
C GLY A 49 -4.82 20.03 -5.81
N ILE A 50 -3.72 20.80 -5.92
CA ILE A 50 -2.51 20.37 -6.64
C ILE A 50 -1.64 19.49 -5.73
N ILE A 51 -1.57 19.83 -4.45
CA ILE A 51 -0.82 19.11 -3.41
C ILE A 51 -1.79 18.66 -2.33
N CYS A 52 -1.64 17.41 -1.88
CA CYS A 52 -2.42 16.81 -0.80
C CYS A 52 -1.46 16.25 0.25
N ASP A 53 -1.64 16.63 1.51
CA ASP A 53 -0.86 16.16 2.66
C ASP A 53 -1.39 14.87 3.28
N MET A 54 -2.27 14.16 2.56
CA MET A 54 -2.88 12.91 2.97
C MET A 54 -3.65 12.95 4.30
N PHE A 55 -4.01 14.15 4.76
CA PHE A 55 -4.80 14.36 5.98
C PHE A 55 -4.16 13.78 7.25
N GLU A 56 -2.82 13.75 7.34
CA GLU A 56 -2.10 13.21 8.52
C GLU A 56 -1.92 14.29 9.61
N GLY A 57 -2.97 15.08 9.85
CA GLY A 57 -2.99 16.16 10.83
C GLY A 57 -2.22 17.44 10.42
N ASN A 58 -2.57 18.53 11.11
CA ASN A 58 -1.98 19.86 10.89
C ASN A 58 -0.57 20.00 11.46
N ALA A 59 -0.25 19.20 12.49
CA ALA A 59 1.02 19.14 13.19
C ALA A 59 1.30 17.67 13.56
N PRO A 60 2.01 16.90 12.71
CA PRO A 60 2.09 15.44 12.86
C PRO A 60 2.86 15.01 14.10
N PHE A 61 2.21 14.26 15.00
CA PHE A 61 2.85 13.74 16.23
C PHE A 61 3.34 12.29 16.13
N LYS A 62 3.09 11.66 14.98
CA LYS A 62 3.41 10.27 14.70
C LYS A 62 3.77 10.15 13.22
N PRO A 63 4.69 9.24 12.85
CA PRO A 63 4.97 8.95 11.45
C PRO A 63 3.75 8.38 10.76
N ARG A 64 3.69 8.52 9.44
CA ARG A 64 2.69 7.85 8.61
C ARG A 64 2.71 6.34 8.85
N TYR A 65 3.89 5.73 8.77
CA TYR A 65 4.10 4.29 8.90
C TYR A 65 5.34 4.00 9.75
N VAL A 66 5.24 2.98 10.60
CA VAL A 66 6.33 2.49 11.45
C VAL A 66 6.50 0.99 11.20
N LEU A 67 7.76 0.57 11.00
CA LEU A 67 8.14 -0.81 10.74
C LEU A 67 9.16 -1.27 11.79
N PRO A 68 8.74 -1.65 13.00
CA PRO A 68 9.66 -2.13 14.03
C PRO A 68 10.39 -3.40 13.62
N ASP A 69 11.61 -3.58 14.11
CA ASP A 69 12.33 -4.83 14.04
C ASP A 69 11.74 -5.85 15.04
N TYR A 70 10.70 -6.56 14.60
CA TYR A 70 10.06 -7.57 15.44
C TYR A 70 10.95 -8.79 15.71
N ALA A 71 11.95 -9.07 14.85
CA ALA A 71 12.89 -10.16 15.12
C ALA A 71 13.76 -9.82 16.33
N LYS A 72 14.26 -8.58 16.40
CA LYS A 72 14.99 -8.06 17.56
C LYS A 72 14.11 -8.03 18.81
N PHE A 73 12.86 -7.54 18.69
CA PHE A 73 11.91 -7.54 19.80
C PHE A 73 11.70 -8.93 20.41
N LEU A 74 11.48 -9.96 19.58
CA LEU A 74 11.30 -11.33 20.07
C LEU A 74 12.56 -11.89 20.76
N GLN A 75 13.75 -11.47 20.33
CA GLN A 75 15.02 -11.92 20.90
C GLN A 75 15.40 -11.21 22.22
N GLN A 76 14.97 -9.95 22.40
CA GLN A 76 15.38 -9.15 23.55
C GLN A 76 14.26 -8.93 24.59
N GLY A 77 12.99 -9.13 24.21
CA GLY A 77 11.85 -8.71 25.03
C GLY A 77 11.66 -7.20 25.02
N SER A 78 11.10 -6.64 26.10
CA SER A 78 10.95 -5.20 26.31
C SER A 78 10.90 -4.89 27.80
N GLU A 79 11.79 -4.01 28.26
CA GLU A 79 11.80 -3.53 29.64
C GLU A 79 10.58 -2.62 29.88
N TYR A 80 10.25 -1.76 28.91
CA TYR A 80 9.09 -0.86 28.99
C TYR A 80 7.77 -1.63 29.12
N LEU A 81 7.63 -2.76 28.44
CA LEU A 81 6.43 -3.60 28.48
C LEU A 81 6.51 -4.71 29.55
N GLU A 82 7.62 -4.80 30.29
CA GLU A 82 7.87 -5.86 31.29
C GLU A 82 7.78 -7.28 30.69
N LEU A 83 8.38 -7.47 29.50
CA LEU A 83 8.37 -8.72 28.74
C LEU A 83 9.77 -9.30 28.62
N GLU A 84 9.93 -10.56 28.99
CA GLU A 84 11.12 -11.36 28.70
C GLU A 84 11.16 -11.76 27.22
N ALA A 85 12.34 -12.14 26.73
CA ALA A 85 12.50 -12.67 25.38
C ALA A 85 11.68 -13.97 25.16
N ALA A 86 11.15 -14.15 23.95
CA ALA A 86 10.40 -15.36 23.62
C ALA A 86 11.33 -16.58 23.57
N THR A 87 10.88 -17.69 24.12
CA THR A 87 11.58 -18.98 24.09
C THR A 87 10.82 -20.05 23.30
N ASP A 88 9.52 -19.87 23.10
CA ASP A 88 8.66 -20.74 22.30
C ASP A 88 7.63 -19.97 21.45
N LEU A 89 6.83 -20.71 20.67
CA LEU A 89 5.86 -20.13 19.75
C LEU A 89 4.70 -19.43 20.47
N ASP A 90 4.29 -19.92 21.63
CA ASP A 90 3.17 -19.32 22.37
C ASP A 90 3.59 -17.98 22.96
N GLU A 91 4.80 -17.90 23.51
CA GLU A 91 5.42 -16.66 23.95
C GLU A 91 5.63 -15.69 22.78
N ALA A 92 6.17 -16.16 21.65
CA ALA A 92 6.37 -15.31 20.47
C ALA A 92 5.06 -14.71 19.94
N ILE A 93 4.00 -15.53 19.81
CA ILE A 93 2.67 -15.05 19.40
C ILE A 93 2.10 -14.04 20.41
N ASN A 94 2.25 -14.31 21.71
CA ASN A 94 1.79 -13.41 22.76
C ASN A 94 2.53 -12.07 22.72
N LEU A 95 3.86 -12.08 22.63
CA LEU A 95 4.70 -10.89 22.51
C LEU A 95 4.30 -10.04 21.31
N LEU A 96 4.19 -10.65 20.12
CA LEU A 96 3.74 -9.95 18.91
C LEU A 96 2.35 -9.33 19.10
N THR A 97 1.42 -10.08 19.71
CA THR A 97 0.07 -9.58 20.01
C THR A 97 0.11 -8.34 20.89
N ILE A 98 0.98 -8.31 21.90
CA ILE A 98 1.14 -7.16 22.79
C ILE A 98 1.72 -5.97 22.02
N ILE A 99 2.89 -6.10 21.40
CA ILE A 99 3.58 -4.97 20.76
C ILE A 99 2.76 -4.34 19.63
N TYR A 100 1.97 -5.13 18.89
CA TYR A 100 1.10 -4.59 17.85
C TYR A 100 0.08 -3.55 18.38
N HIS A 101 -0.24 -3.55 19.66
CA HIS A 101 -1.10 -2.52 20.26
C HIS A 101 -0.36 -1.25 20.66
N HIS A 102 0.97 -1.22 20.55
CA HIS A 102 1.83 -0.10 20.91
C HIS A 102 2.53 0.56 19.71
N VAL A 103 2.36 0.01 18.51
CA VAL A 103 2.99 0.54 17.28
C VAL A 103 1.99 1.45 16.55
N PRO A 104 2.24 2.77 16.48
CA PRO A 104 1.32 3.70 15.88
C PRO A 104 1.46 3.76 14.36
N SER A 105 0.47 4.36 13.72
CA SER A 105 0.50 4.79 12.33
C SER A 105 -0.53 5.91 12.12
N VAL A 106 -0.70 6.37 10.88
CA VAL A 106 -1.77 7.30 10.52
C VAL A 106 -3.17 6.85 11.01
N THR A 107 -3.44 5.55 11.13
CA THR A 107 -4.72 5.01 11.64
C THR A 107 -4.73 4.65 13.13
N ASN A 108 -3.64 4.88 13.85
CA ASN A 108 -3.40 4.38 15.22
C ASN A 108 -3.37 2.84 15.35
N ILE A 109 -3.21 2.11 14.24
CA ILE A 109 -3.07 0.65 14.19
C ILE A 109 -1.77 0.32 13.42
N PRO A 110 -0.99 -0.70 13.79
CA PRO A 110 0.22 -1.07 13.06
C PRO A 110 -0.09 -1.43 11.61
N VAL A 111 0.68 -0.85 10.69
CA VAL A 111 0.60 -1.18 9.27
C VAL A 111 1.51 -2.34 8.87
N TYR A 112 2.50 -2.67 9.72
CA TYR A 112 3.46 -3.74 9.50
C TYR A 112 3.43 -4.73 10.65
N LEU A 113 3.25 -6.01 10.31
CA LEU A 113 3.22 -7.12 11.26
C LEU A 113 4.43 -8.06 11.09
N GLY A 114 5.50 -7.59 10.45
CA GLY A 114 6.68 -8.42 10.26
C GLY A 114 6.62 -9.35 9.05
N GLN A 115 7.79 -9.90 8.74
CA GLN A 115 7.95 -11.06 7.88
C GLN A 115 7.68 -12.32 8.71
N LEU A 116 6.40 -12.61 8.92
CA LEU A 116 5.93 -13.51 9.98
C LEU A 116 6.51 -14.92 9.88
N ASP A 117 6.68 -15.43 8.67
CA ASP A 117 7.26 -16.76 8.48
C ASP A 117 8.69 -16.82 9.02
N GLN A 118 9.53 -15.84 8.69
CA GLN A 118 10.92 -15.79 9.13
C GLN A 118 11.06 -15.55 10.63
N ILE A 119 10.29 -14.64 11.20
CA ILE A 119 10.43 -14.31 12.63
C ILE A 119 9.83 -15.37 13.56
N LEU A 120 8.86 -16.16 13.08
CA LEU A 120 8.26 -17.25 13.87
C LEU A 120 8.98 -18.58 13.68
N LEU A 121 9.65 -18.81 12.54
CA LEU A 121 10.34 -20.07 12.23
C LEU A 121 11.29 -20.58 13.33
N PRO A 122 12.06 -19.75 14.05
CA PRO A 122 12.91 -20.21 15.14
C PRO A 122 12.13 -20.94 16.27
N PHE A 123 10.86 -20.57 16.46
CA PHE A 123 10.03 -21.01 17.59
C PHE A 123 9.13 -22.22 17.26
N VAL A 124 9.14 -22.70 16.01
CA VAL A 124 8.26 -23.82 15.59
C VAL A 124 8.90 -25.21 15.73
N THR A 125 10.14 -25.27 16.20
CA THR A 125 10.86 -26.54 16.36
C THR A 125 10.09 -27.48 17.30
N ASN A 126 9.95 -28.76 16.91
CA ASN A 126 9.22 -29.81 17.65
C ASN A 126 7.69 -29.59 17.81
N ILE A 127 7.09 -28.68 17.05
CA ILE A 127 5.63 -28.54 16.99
C ILE A 127 5.09 -29.36 15.82
N SER A 128 4.05 -30.15 16.03
CA SER A 128 3.39 -30.88 14.93
C SER A 128 2.61 -29.92 14.03
N ASP A 129 2.50 -30.27 12.76
CA ASP A 129 1.78 -29.46 11.76
C ASP A 129 0.35 -29.10 12.19
N ASP A 130 -0.39 -30.04 12.79
CA ASP A 130 -1.75 -29.80 13.30
C ASP A 130 -1.81 -28.79 14.45
N VAL A 131 -0.78 -28.77 15.31
CA VAL A 131 -0.69 -27.82 16.42
C VAL A 131 -0.29 -26.45 15.88
N LEU A 132 0.70 -26.40 14.98
CA LEU A 132 1.17 -25.16 14.35
C LEU A 132 0.03 -24.50 13.56
N TYR A 133 -0.69 -25.26 12.73
CA TYR A 133 -1.84 -24.77 11.97
C TYR A 133 -2.90 -24.14 12.88
N ARG A 134 -3.29 -24.82 13.98
CA ARG A 134 -4.30 -24.27 14.90
C ARG A 134 -3.84 -22.98 15.57
N LYS A 135 -2.58 -22.90 16.00
CA LYS A 135 -2.01 -21.70 16.64
C LYS A 135 -1.96 -20.54 15.66
N LEU A 136 -1.40 -20.75 14.46
CA LEU A 136 -1.33 -19.74 13.41
C LEU A 136 -2.72 -19.29 12.95
N LYS A 137 -3.68 -20.20 12.83
CA LYS A 137 -5.06 -19.87 12.44
C LYS A 137 -5.75 -18.98 13.47
N ASN A 138 -5.61 -19.32 14.76
CA ASN A 138 -6.14 -18.48 15.83
C ASN A 138 -5.47 -17.11 15.88
N PHE A 139 -4.16 -17.05 15.66
CA PHE A 139 -3.43 -15.79 15.55
C PHE A 139 -3.92 -14.96 14.36
N TRP A 140 -4.10 -15.57 13.19
CA TRP A 140 -4.63 -14.89 12.00
C TRP A 140 -6.03 -14.30 12.25
N ILE A 141 -6.93 -15.07 12.87
CA ILE A 141 -8.26 -14.59 13.26
C ILE A 141 -8.13 -13.41 14.24
N MET A 142 -7.27 -13.54 15.25
CA MET A 142 -7.06 -12.49 16.25
C MET A 142 -6.63 -11.16 15.61
N LEU A 143 -5.70 -11.20 14.65
CA LEU A 143 -5.23 -10.02 13.93
C LEU A 143 -6.41 -9.28 13.27
N ASP A 144 -7.26 -9.96 12.50
CA ASP A 144 -8.42 -9.32 11.89
C ASP A 144 -9.43 -8.81 12.93
N ARG A 145 -9.63 -9.55 14.03
CA ARG A 145 -10.66 -9.21 15.02
C ARG A 145 -10.28 -8.04 15.92
N THR A 146 -8.99 -7.82 16.18
CA THR A 146 -8.49 -6.80 17.11
C THR A 146 -7.89 -5.58 16.41
N LEU A 147 -7.31 -5.78 15.23
CA LEU A 147 -6.64 -4.78 14.41
C LEU A 147 -7.26 -4.70 12.99
N PRO A 148 -8.57 -4.38 12.85
CA PRO A 148 -9.27 -4.38 11.57
C PRO A 148 -8.95 -3.15 10.71
N ASP A 149 -7.67 -2.99 10.37
CA ASP A 149 -7.17 -1.88 9.56
C ASP A 149 -6.87 -2.30 8.12
N ALA A 150 -7.37 -1.51 7.17
CA ALA A 150 -7.14 -1.61 5.75
C ALA A 150 -5.66 -1.62 5.38
N PHE A 151 -4.82 -1.00 6.21
CA PHE A 151 -3.40 -0.82 5.92
C PHE A 151 -2.49 -1.83 6.64
N MET A 152 -3.05 -2.69 7.48
CA MET A 152 -2.30 -3.73 8.19
C MET A 152 -1.81 -4.81 7.23
N HIS A 153 -0.51 -5.12 7.28
CA HIS A 153 0.17 -5.93 6.28
C HIS A 153 1.14 -6.94 6.91
N VAL A 154 1.06 -8.19 6.47
CA VAL A 154 2.00 -9.28 6.76
C VAL A 154 2.88 -9.55 5.54
N ASN A 155 4.18 -9.79 5.76
CA ASN A 155 5.07 -10.28 4.72
C ASN A 155 5.44 -11.76 4.98
N ILE A 156 5.68 -12.52 3.92
CA ILE A 156 6.18 -13.91 3.97
C ILE A 156 7.10 -14.21 2.79
N GLY A 157 7.83 -15.34 2.82
CA GLY A 157 8.77 -15.73 1.75
C GLY A 157 10.09 -14.96 1.86
N PRO A 158 11.01 -15.01 0.88
CA PRO A 158 10.98 -15.85 -0.32
C PRO A 158 11.35 -17.32 -0.07
N THR A 159 11.90 -17.62 1.10
CA THR A 159 12.35 -18.98 1.44
C THR A 159 11.17 -19.90 1.73
N ASP A 160 11.21 -21.10 1.15
CA ASP A 160 10.20 -22.13 1.45
C ASP A 160 10.36 -22.69 2.86
N ASN A 161 9.30 -22.54 3.66
CA ASN A 161 9.24 -23.05 5.02
C ASN A 161 7.79 -23.33 5.43
N ILE A 162 7.62 -24.11 6.51
CA ILE A 162 6.31 -24.58 6.97
C ILE A 162 5.38 -23.43 7.39
N VAL A 163 5.92 -22.38 8.01
CA VAL A 163 5.12 -21.22 8.47
C VAL A 163 4.59 -20.44 7.27
N CYS A 164 5.43 -20.19 6.26
CA CYS A 164 5.03 -19.55 5.00
C CYS A 164 3.89 -20.31 4.32
N ARG A 165 4.04 -21.63 4.14
CA ARG A 165 3.01 -22.47 3.51
C ARG A 165 1.71 -22.50 4.32
N MET A 166 1.79 -22.59 5.64
CA MET A 166 0.60 -22.60 6.50
C MET A 166 -0.13 -21.26 6.50
N ILE A 167 0.58 -20.13 6.54
CA ILE A 167 -0.04 -18.80 6.44
C ILE A 167 -0.80 -18.67 5.12
N LEU A 168 -0.22 -19.11 4.00
CA LEU A 168 -0.92 -19.15 2.71
C LEU A 168 -2.20 -20.00 2.80
N THR A 169 -2.12 -21.23 3.30
CA THR A 169 -3.29 -22.09 3.46
C THR A 169 -4.39 -21.45 4.31
N ILE A 170 -4.02 -20.89 5.46
CA ILE A 170 -4.95 -20.25 6.40
C ILE A 170 -5.61 -19.01 5.79
N ASP A 171 -4.85 -18.18 5.07
CA ASP A 171 -5.37 -16.95 4.47
C ASP A 171 -6.42 -17.24 3.39
N ALA A 172 -6.15 -18.23 2.53
CA ALA A 172 -7.09 -18.67 1.50
C ALA A 172 -8.33 -19.34 2.08
N GLU A 173 -8.20 -20.07 3.19
CA GLU A 173 -9.32 -20.69 3.89
C GLU A 173 -10.23 -19.64 4.55
N LEU A 174 -9.65 -18.67 5.26
CA LEU A 174 -10.40 -17.70 6.06
C LEU A 174 -10.98 -16.55 5.22
N LYS A 175 -10.31 -16.16 4.12
CA LYS A 175 -10.73 -15.07 3.22
C LYS A 175 -11.11 -13.80 3.97
N GLN A 176 -10.31 -13.45 4.97
CA GLN A 176 -10.51 -12.26 5.79
C GLN A 176 -9.88 -11.02 5.13
N VAL A 177 -10.39 -9.84 5.48
CA VAL A 177 -9.96 -8.57 4.88
C VAL A 177 -8.60 -8.12 5.40
N ALA A 178 -8.32 -8.34 6.68
CA ALA A 178 -7.06 -7.97 7.31
C ALA A 178 -6.39 -9.22 7.92
N PRO A 179 -5.06 -9.33 7.96
CA PRO A 179 -4.12 -8.42 7.29
C PRO A 179 -4.18 -8.60 5.75
N ASN A 180 -3.65 -7.59 5.04
CA ASN A 180 -3.14 -7.82 3.70
C ASN A 180 -1.91 -8.73 3.77
N LEU A 181 -1.65 -9.47 2.70
CA LEU A 181 -0.54 -10.42 2.63
C LEU A 181 0.30 -10.15 1.40
N THR A 182 1.61 -10.00 1.60
CA THR A 182 2.60 -9.98 0.53
C THR A 182 3.51 -11.19 0.65
N PHE A 183 3.63 -11.93 -0.45
CA PHE A 183 4.60 -12.99 -0.66
C PHE A 183 5.78 -12.43 -1.43
N MET A 184 6.95 -12.46 -0.82
CA MET A 184 8.22 -12.12 -1.45
C MET A 184 8.60 -13.27 -2.39
N TYR A 185 8.83 -12.98 -3.66
CA TYR A 185 9.23 -13.96 -4.67
C TYR A 185 10.64 -13.68 -5.15
N ASP A 186 11.49 -14.70 -5.06
CA ASP A 186 12.81 -14.72 -5.68
C ASP A 186 12.93 -15.94 -6.60
N PRO A 187 13.12 -15.74 -7.92
CA PRO A 187 13.19 -16.84 -8.88
C PRO A 187 14.36 -17.80 -8.67
N GLN A 188 15.40 -17.42 -7.91
CA GLN A 188 16.56 -18.28 -7.65
C GLN A 188 16.35 -19.24 -6.48
N ILE A 189 15.57 -18.85 -5.48
CA ILE A 189 15.41 -19.62 -4.23
C ILE A 189 13.98 -20.06 -3.93
N THR A 190 12.99 -19.43 -4.55
CA THR A 190 11.59 -19.81 -4.36
C THR A 190 11.26 -21.02 -5.24
N PRO A 191 10.88 -22.18 -4.67
CA PRO A 191 10.47 -23.32 -5.47
C PRO A 191 9.16 -23.03 -6.19
N GLU A 192 9.02 -23.58 -7.40
CA GLU A 192 7.82 -23.36 -8.23
C GLU A 192 6.53 -23.81 -7.53
N SER A 193 6.59 -24.85 -6.69
CA SER A 193 5.45 -25.31 -5.89
C SER A 193 4.96 -24.31 -4.85
N LEU A 194 5.83 -23.41 -4.36
CA LEU A 194 5.42 -22.35 -3.43
C LEU A 194 4.81 -21.18 -4.19
N LEU A 195 5.39 -20.79 -5.32
CA LEU A 195 4.80 -19.77 -6.19
C LEU A 195 3.43 -20.22 -6.71
N GLN A 196 3.28 -21.49 -7.07
CA GLN A 196 2.00 -22.06 -7.50
C GLN A 196 0.95 -21.93 -6.40
N GLN A 197 1.29 -22.28 -5.14
CA GLN A 197 0.39 -22.10 -4.01
C GLN A 197 -0.05 -20.64 -3.83
N ALA A 198 0.88 -19.68 -3.97
CA ALA A 198 0.53 -18.26 -3.92
C ALA A 198 -0.44 -17.86 -5.06
N CYS A 199 -0.26 -18.40 -6.27
CA CYS A 199 -1.16 -18.15 -7.40
C CYS A 199 -2.54 -18.82 -7.21
N ASP A 200 -2.58 -20.04 -6.69
CA ASP A 200 -3.82 -20.75 -6.33
C ASP A 200 -4.61 -19.94 -5.31
N ASN A 201 -3.92 -19.39 -4.30
CA ASN A 201 -4.53 -18.49 -3.33
C ASN A 201 -5.11 -17.22 -3.97
N ILE A 202 -4.40 -16.60 -4.92
CA ILE A 202 -4.93 -15.42 -5.64
C ILE A 202 -6.22 -15.77 -6.38
N CYS A 203 -6.26 -16.95 -7.01
CA CYS A 203 -7.48 -17.47 -7.64
C CYS A 203 -8.63 -17.62 -6.62
N GLU A 204 -8.33 -18.11 -5.42
CA GLU A 204 -9.33 -18.43 -4.39
C GLU A 204 -9.82 -17.22 -3.57
N CYS A 205 -8.93 -16.26 -3.30
CA CYS A 205 -9.17 -15.15 -2.38
C CYS A 205 -8.51 -13.81 -2.75
N SER A 206 -7.90 -13.69 -3.93
CA SER A 206 -7.26 -12.45 -4.43
C SER A 206 -6.12 -11.91 -3.55
N LYS A 207 -5.51 -12.81 -2.76
CA LYS A 207 -4.27 -12.63 -2.00
C LYS A 207 -3.36 -13.85 -2.23
N PRO A 208 -2.03 -13.72 -2.08
CA PRO A 208 -1.30 -12.53 -1.67
C PRO A 208 -0.96 -11.58 -2.84
N HIS A 209 -0.28 -10.47 -2.53
CA HIS A 209 0.59 -9.79 -3.49
C HIS A 209 1.84 -10.61 -3.70
N ILE A 210 2.42 -10.55 -4.90
CA ILE A 210 3.71 -11.19 -5.17
C ILE A 210 4.73 -10.09 -5.44
N ALA A 211 5.60 -9.83 -4.47
CA ALA A 211 6.66 -8.83 -4.57
C ALA A 211 7.92 -9.42 -5.21
N ASN A 212 8.54 -8.69 -6.15
CA ASN A 212 9.78 -9.08 -6.82
C ASN A 212 10.98 -8.86 -5.90
N TYR A 213 11.23 -9.80 -4.98
CA TYR A 213 12.18 -9.66 -3.89
C TYR A 213 13.58 -9.15 -4.33
N PRO A 214 14.19 -9.65 -5.43
CA PRO A 214 15.47 -9.14 -5.90
C PRO A 214 15.51 -7.63 -6.20
N MET A 215 14.38 -6.99 -6.52
CA MET A 215 14.30 -5.55 -6.76
C MET A 215 14.37 -4.70 -5.48
N PHE A 216 14.21 -5.33 -4.32
CA PHE A 216 14.12 -4.66 -3.02
C PHE A 216 15.25 -5.03 -2.06
N ALA A 217 15.86 -6.20 -2.23
CA ALA A 217 16.80 -6.81 -1.28
C ALA A 217 17.89 -5.83 -0.79
N ASP A 218 18.44 -5.02 -1.69
CA ASP A 218 19.53 -4.09 -1.39
C ASP A 218 19.09 -2.62 -1.23
N ALA A 219 17.78 -2.33 -1.31
CA ALA A 219 17.28 -0.96 -1.38
C ALA A 219 17.46 -0.18 -0.06
N PHE A 220 17.49 -0.88 1.09
CA PHE A 220 17.41 -0.24 2.42
C PHE A 220 18.49 -0.71 3.42
N GLY A 221 19.45 -1.53 2.97
CA GLY A 221 20.46 -2.15 3.84
C GLY A 221 19.85 -2.98 4.97
N ALA A 222 20.68 -3.46 5.91
CA ALA A 222 20.19 -4.17 7.10
C ALA A 222 19.38 -3.22 8.03
N PRO A 223 18.33 -3.70 8.72
CA PRO A 223 17.83 -5.09 8.76
C PRO A 223 16.93 -5.48 7.57
N GLY A 224 16.80 -4.62 6.56
CA GLY A 224 16.04 -4.88 5.34
C GLY A 224 14.86 -3.94 5.19
N PHE A 225 13.80 -4.47 4.58
CA PHE A 225 12.61 -3.72 4.19
C PHE A 225 11.34 -4.51 4.47
N GLY A 226 10.21 -3.81 4.51
CA GLY A 226 8.88 -4.42 4.55
C GLY A 226 7.98 -3.80 3.51
N ILE A 227 6.97 -4.56 3.08
CA ILE A 227 5.86 -4.08 2.25
C ILE A 227 4.65 -3.82 3.15
N VAL A 228 4.16 -2.59 3.15
CA VAL A 228 3.09 -2.15 4.07
C VAL A 228 1.97 -1.42 3.34
N SER A 229 0.76 -1.42 3.93
CA SER A 229 -0.37 -0.64 3.43
C SER A 229 -0.62 -0.91 1.92
N CYS A 230 -0.81 0.14 1.12
CA CYS A 230 -0.92 0.11 -0.35
C CYS A 230 0.42 -0.18 -1.06
N TYR A 231 1.16 -1.19 -0.58
CA TYR A 231 2.37 -1.73 -1.20
C TYR A 231 3.58 -0.81 -1.15
N ASN A 232 3.71 -0.13 -0.01
CA ASN A 232 4.83 0.74 0.24
C ASN A 232 6.02 -0.11 0.65
N SER A 233 7.13 -0.01 -0.08
CA SER A 233 8.40 -0.60 0.32
C SER A 233 9.16 0.40 1.18
N LEU A 234 9.38 0.04 2.44
CA LEU A 234 9.96 0.91 3.45
C LEU A 234 11.00 0.18 4.30
N PRO A 235 11.99 0.89 4.84
CA PRO A 235 13.02 0.31 5.70
C PRO A 235 12.42 -0.28 6.99
N VAL A 236 12.81 -1.51 7.33
CA VAL A 236 12.58 -2.10 8.67
C VAL A 236 13.49 -1.40 9.68
N ALA A 237 13.07 -1.40 10.96
CA ALA A 237 13.60 -0.56 12.03
C ALA A 237 13.49 0.93 11.72
N GLY A 238 12.45 1.33 10.98
CA GLY A 238 12.27 2.67 10.46
C GLY A 238 10.83 2.88 10.00
N GLY A 239 10.67 3.59 8.87
CA GLY A 239 9.36 3.73 8.24
C GLY A 239 9.24 4.96 7.36
N ALA A 240 8.05 5.57 7.35
CA ALA A 240 7.77 6.76 6.58
C ALA A 240 7.30 7.90 7.50
N ASN A 241 7.97 9.05 7.41
CA ASN A 241 7.61 10.26 8.16
C ASN A 241 6.22 10.73 7.80
N THR A 242 6.05 11.00 6.51
CA THR A 242 4.85 11.59 5.92
C THR A 242 4.74 11.10 4.48
N LEU A 243 3.52 11.16 3.94
CA LEU A 243 3.28 11.10 2.51
C LEU A 243 2.58 12.38 2.10
N VAL A 244 3.24 13.13 1.23
CA VAL A 244 2.60 14.20 0.46
C VAL A 244 2.40 13.66 -0.95
N ARG A 245 1.34 14.08 -1.65
CA ARG A 245 1.14 13.69 -3.04
C ARG A 245 0.74 14.84 -3.95
N MET A 246 1.13 14.75 -5.21
CA MET A 246 0.79 15.70 -6.26
C MET A 246 -0.26 15.14 -7.23
N ASN A 247 -1.25 15.96 -7.57
CA ASN A 247 -2.23 15.68 -8.60
C ASN A 247 -1.70 16.10 -9.98
N LEU A 248 -1.22 15.14 -10.78
CA LEU A 248 -0.64 15.43 -12.09
C LEU A 248 -1.66 16.02 -13.07
N LYS A 249 -2.97 15.73 -12.91
CA LYS A 249 -4.05 16.34 -13.71
C LYS A 249 -4.03 17.86 -13.54
N GLU A 250 -3.96 18.34 -12.31
CA GLU A 250 -3.99 19.78 -12.01
C GLU A 250 -2.74 20.51 -12.53
N VAL A 251 -1.59 19.85 -12.49
CA VAL A 251 -0.33 20.36 -13.09
C VAL A 251 -0.46 20.45 -14.61
N ALA A 252 -1.04 19.42 -15.25
CA ALA A 252 -1.26 19.39 -16.69
C ALA A 252 -2.25 20.46 -17.16
N LEU A 253 -3.32 20.72 -16.40
CA LEU A 253 -4.28 21.79 -16.68
C LEU A 253 -3.59 23.16 -16.72
N ARG A 254 -2.59 23.39 -15.86
CA ARG A 254 -1.84 24.64 -15.72
C ARG A 254 -0.64 24.80 -16.65
N SER A 255 -0.35 23.81 -17.50
CA SER A 255 0.77 23.86 -18.46
C SER A 255 0.25 24.05 -19.88
N ASN A 256 0.88 24.83 -20.76
CA ASN A 256 0.39 25.01 -22.14
C ASN A 256 0.88 23.93 -23.11
N SER A 257 1.96 23.23 -22.78
CA SER A 257 2.55 22.17 -23.61
C SER A 257 3.21 21.07 -22.78
N VAL A 258 3.57 19.96 -23.44
CA VAL A 258 4.39 18.90 -22.83
C VAL A 258 5.73 19.44 -22.34
N GLU A 259 6.36 20.33 -23.12
CA GLU A 259 7.64 20.93 -22.77
C GLU A 259 7.54 21.80 -21.52
N GLU A 260 6.55 22.69 -21.45
CA GLU A 260 6.33 23.55 -20.28
C GLU A 260 5.98 22.71 -19.04
N PHE A 261 5.16 21.67 -19.20
CA PHE A 261 4.83 20.75 -18.12
C PHE A 261 6.09 20.15 -17.51
N LEU A 262 6.97 19.57 -18.34
CA LEU A 262 8.14 18.83 -17.88
C LEU A 262 9.24 19.75 -17.33
N THR A 263 9.45 20.92 -17.94
CA THR A 263 10.61 21.77 -17.64
C THR A 263 10.31 22.89 -16.66
N THR A 264 9.05 23.25 -16.47
CA THR A 264 8.65 24.42 -15.67
C THR A 264 7.60 24.06 -14.61
N THR A 265 6.41 23.61 -15.03
CA THR A 265 5.27 23.48 -14.11
C THR A 265 5.46 22.33 -13.13
N LEU A 266 5.89 21.15 -13.60
CA LEU A 266 6.13 20.00 -12.74
C LEU A 266 7.29 20.24 -11.75
N PRO A 267 8.46 20.77 -12.17
CA PRO A 267 9.51 21.18 -11.23
C PRO A 267 9.05 22.20 -10.19
N HIS A 268 8.27 23.21 -10.59
CA HIS A 268 7.77 24.24 -9.67
C HIS A 268 6.92 23.63 -8.54
N TYR A 269 5.89 22.85 -8.87
CA TYR A 269 5.06 22.21 -7.84
C TYR A 269 5.80 21.13 -7.06
N SER A 270 6.83 20.52 -7.64
CA SER A 270 7.70 19.58 -6.91
C SER A 270 8.47 20.31 -5.81
N GLY A 271 8.96 21.52 -6.08
CA GLY A 271 9.61 22.37 -5.06
C GLY A 271 8.68 22.69 -3.88
N LEU A 272 7.44 23.10 -4.15
CA LEU A 272 6.43 23.35 -3.11
C LEU A 272 6.10 22.09 -2.30
N MET A 273 6.08 20.94 -2.98
CA MET A 273 5.85 19.66 -2.33
C MET A 273 7.01 19.26 -1.39
N PHE A 274 8.26 19.54 -1.77
CA PHE A 274 9.41 19.35 -0.90
C PHE A 274 9.40 20.27 0.31
N GLU A 275 9.01 21.53 0.14
CA GLU A 275 8.83 22.46 1.27
C GLU A 275 7.85 21.89 2.30
N LEU A 276 6.72 21.36 1.83
CA LEU A 276 5.73 20.73 2.71
C LEU A 276 6.29 19.46 3.38
N ILE A 277 6.98 18.60 2.64
CA ILE A 277 7.62 17.39 3.19
C ILE A 277 8.63 17.75 4.29
N GLU A 278 9.46 18.76 4.07
CA GLU A 278 10.47 19.21 5.03
C GLU A 278 9.81 19.77 6.30
N ALA A 279 8.81 20.64 6.17
CA ALA A 279 8.10 21.17 7.32
C ALA A 279 7.44 20.06 8.16
N ARG A 280 6.82 19.06 7.52
CA ARG A 280 6.13 17.94 8.20
C ARG A 280 7.13 17.05 8.91
N SER A 281 8.23 16.74 8.24
CA SER A 281 9.28 15.90 8.81
C SER A 281 10.01 16.64 9.94
N ALA A 282 10.34 17.92 9.78
CA ALA A 282 10.99 18.71 10.82
C ALA A 282 10.14 18.77 12.09
N PHE A 283 8.84 19.04 11.99
CA PHE A 283 7.97 19.05 13.15
C PHE A 283 7.93 17.68 13.87
N LEU A 284 7.80 16.59 13.11
CA LEU A 284 7.81 15.23 13.66
C LEU A 284 9.11 14.92 14.41
N HIS A 285 10.26 15.27 13.84
CA HIS A 285 11.56 14.95 14.42
C HIS A 285 11.96 15.89 15.57
N GLU A 286 11.63 17.18 15.47
CA GLU A 286 12.16 18.21 16.38
C GLU A 286 11.20 18.58 17.52
N GLU A 287 9.89 18.52 17.29
CA GLU A 287 8.89 19.08 18.20
C GLU A 287 7.93 18.03 18.77
N SER A 288 7.60 16.99 18.01
CA SER A 288 6.58 16.02 18.42
C SER A 288 6.98 15.10 19.58
N ASN A 289 8.28 14.95 19.82
CA ASN A 289 8.86 13.98 20.77
C ASN A 289 8.58 12.50 20.45
N PHE A 290 8.12 12.17 19.23
CA PHE A 290 7.84 10.79 18.84
C PHE A 290 9.03 9.85 19.05
N PHE A 291 10.22 10.26 18.62
CA PHE A 291 11.43 9.44 18.69
C PHE A 291 12.02 9.29 20.10
N ASN A 292 11.44 9.95 21.12
CA ASN A 292 11.81 9.75 22.52
C ASN A 292 11.10 8.54 23.16
N GLY A 293 10.18 7.89 22.44
CA GLY A 293 9.40 6.76 22.93
C GLY A 293 10.19 5.44 22.99
N PHE A 294 9.59 4.44 23.67
CA PHE A 294 10.25 3.17 23.97
C PHE A 294 10.69 2.38 22.72
N LEU A 295 9.94 2.48 21.62
CA LEU A 295 10.31 1.83 20.35
C LEU A 295 11.70 2.28 19.88
N THR A 296 12.06 3.55 20.10
CA THR A 296 13.39 4.08 19.77
C THR A 296 14.40 3.75 20.86
N THR A 297 14.06 3.93 22.14
CA THR A 297 15.03 3.72 23.23
C THR A 297 15.43 2.25 23.39
N GLU A 298 14.55 1.31 23.04
CA GLU A 298 14.85 -0.13 22.97
C GLU A 298 15.42 -0.56 21.60
N GLY A 299 15.57 0.40 20.67
CA GLY A 299 16.18 0.22 19.36
C GLY A 299 15.40 -0.69 18.42
N LEU A 300 14.08 -0.75 18.56
CA LEU A 300 13.18 -1.44 17.62
C LEU A 300 12.96 -0.60 16.35
N ILE A 301 13.10 0.72 16.46
CA ILE A 301 13.19 1.67 15.35
C ILE A 301 14.39 2.60 15.55
N ASN A 302 14.90 3.15 14.45
CA ASN A 302 15.93 4.18 14.46
C ASN A 302 15.43 5.38 13.66
N GLU A 303 15.62 6.57 14.23
CA GLU A 303 15.14 7.84 13.66
C GLU A 303 15.71 8.12 12.26
N ASP A 304 16.98 7.77 12.02
CA ASP A 304 17.67 7.93 10.73
C ASP A 304 17.20 6.95 9.64
N ARG A 305 16.38 5.96 10.01
CA ARG A 305 15.79 5.00 9.08
C ARG A 305 14.39 5.38 8.60
N PHE A 306 13.93 6.60 8.83
CA PHE A 306 12.67 7.06 8.26
C PHE A 306 12.89 7.84 6.96
N ALA A 307 11.98 7.67 6.00
CA ALA A 307 12.02 8.40 4.73
C ALA A 307 10.65 9.02 4.41
N PRO A 308 10.56 10.30 4.04
CA PRO A 308 9.33 10.86 3.55
C PRO A 308 9.02 10.33 2.14
N MET A 309 7.73 10.20 1.85
CA MET A 309 7.26 9.71 0.57
C MET A 309 6.77 10.87 -0.30
N PHE A 310 7.31 10.95 -1.53
CA PHE A 310 6.89 11.86 -2.58
C PHE A 310 5.89 11.12 -3.50
N GLY A 311 4.60 11.30 -3.24
CA GLY A 311 3.53 10.65 -3.99
C GLY A 311 3.09 11.39 -5.25
N ILE A 312 2.63 10.65 -6.26
CA ILE A 312 1.86 11.21 -7.39
C ILE A 312 0.61 10.40 -7.66
N PHE A 313 -0.36 11.02 -8.33
CA PHE A 313 -1.53 10.36 -8.93
C PHE A 313 -2.03 11.15 -10.14
N GLY A 314 -2.92 10.56 -10.93
CA GLY A 314 -3.52 11.23 -12.09
C GLY A 314 -2.64 11.24 -13.35
N MET A 315 -1.73 10.26 -13.51
CA MET A 315 -0.88 10.16 -14.70
C MET A 315 -1.71 10.06 -15.98
N ALA A 316 -2.77 9.24 -15.98
CA ALA A 316 -3.60 9.04 -17.16
C ALA A 316 -4.26 10.35 -17.62
N GLU A 317 -4.85 11.10 -16.69
CA GLU A 317 -5.49 12.38 -16.99
C GLU A 317 -4.45 13.42 -17.44
N ALA A 318 -3.29 13.49 -16.77
CA ALA A 318 -2.22 14.41 -17.14
C ALA A 318 -1.75 14.18 -18.58
N VAL A 319 -1.42 12.93 -18.93
CA VAL A 319 -0.98 12.56 -20.28
C VAL A 319 -2.04 12.87 -21.32
N ASN A 320 -3.30 12.50 -21.05
CA ASN A 320 -4.40 12.75 -21.97
C ASN A 320 -4.60 14.26 -22.24
N ILE A 321 -4.53 15.10 -21.20
CA ILE A 321 -4.61 16.57 -21.33
C ILE A 321 -3.45 17.10 -22.16
N LEU A 322 -2.23 16.63 -21.92
CA LEU A 322 -1.04 17.08 -22.66
C LEU A 322 -1.07 16.65 -24.14
N MET A 323 -1.63 15.46 -24.43
CA MET A 323 -1.87 15.00 -25.79
C MET A 323 -2.88 15.89 -26.51
N GLU A 324 -3.98 16.24 -25.85
CA GLU A 324 -5.00 17.15 -26.40
C GLU A 324 -4.43 18.55 -26.67
N LYS A 325 -3.61 19.08 -25.75
CA LYS A 325 -2.88 20.36 -25.96
C LYS A 325 -1.90 20.32 -27.13
N SER A 326 -1.42 19.13 -27.48
CA SER A 326 -0.57 18.88 -28.65
C SER A 326 -1.36 18.56 -29.92
N GLY A 327 -2.70 18.64 -29.88
CA GLY A 327 -3.58 18.35 -31.02
C GLY A 327 -3.78 16.86 -31.34
N SER A 328 -3.48 15.96 -30.40
CA SER A 328 -3.59 14.51 -30.57
C SER A 328 -4.73 13.90 -29.74
N THR A 329 -5.37 12.87 -30.27
CA THR A 329 -6.43 12.10 -29.58
C THR A 329 -5.92 10.80 -28.96
N ALA A 330 -4.62 10.50 -29.08
CA ALA A 330 -4.03 9.31 -28.49
C ALA A 330 -4.15 9.32 -26.96
N LYS A 331 -4.40 8.15 -26.39
CA LYS A 331 -4.71 7.97 -24.96
C LYS A 331 -3.67 7.08 -24.28
N TYR A 332 -3.36 7.44 -23.03
CA TYR A 332 -2.50 6.65 -22.15
C TYR A 332 -3.04 5.22 -21.99
N GLY A 333 -2.15 4.24 -21.94
CA GLY A 333 -2.48 2.81 -21.87
C GLY A 333 -2.85 2.18 -23.22
N HIS A 334 -3.07 2.98 -24.27
CA HIS A 334 -3.55 2.51 -25.57
C HIS A 334 -2.70 2.95 -26.76
N ASN A 335 -1.74 3.85 -26.55
CA ASN A 335 -0.93 4.41 -27.62
C ASN A 335 0.52 4.61 -27.15
N GLU A 336 1.46 4.23 -28.01
CA GLU A 336 2.90 4.30 -27.70
C GLU A 336 3.40 5.73 -27.45
N ALA A 337 2.92 6.73 -28.21
CA ALA A 337 3.33 8.11 -28.02
C ALA A 337 2.82 8.70 -26.69
N ALA A 338 1.59 8.37 -26.31
CA ALA A 338 1.04 8.76 -25.01
C ALA A 338 1.81 8.08 -23.86
N ASN A 339 2.11 6.79 -23.99
CA ASN A 339 2.89 6.04 -23.00
C ASN A 339 4.32 6.58 -22.88
N ALA A 340 4.94 7.02 -23.99
CA ALA A 340 6.26 7.63 -23.97
C ALA A 340 6.29 8.95 -23.18
N ILE A 341 5.25 9.78 -23.29
CA ILE A 341 5.12 10.99 -22.45
C ILE A 341 4.99 10.61 -20.98
N ALA A 342 4.14 9.63 -20.65
CA ALA A 342 3.97 9.17 -19.27
C ALA A 342 5.31 8.70 -18.65
N LEU A 343 6.10 7.97 -19.44
CA LEU A 343 7.42 7.51 -19.03
C LEU A 343 8.37 8.68 -18.78
N LYS A 344 8.36 9.69 -19.67
CA LYS A 344 9.15 10.92 -19.50
C LYS A 344 8.77 11.69 -18.23
N ILE A 345 7.49 11.72 -17.87
CA ILE A 345 7.02 12.31 -16.61
C ILE A 345 7.62 11.55 -15.42
N SER A 346 7.61 10.21 -15.46
CA SER A 346 8.16 9.37 -14.38
C SER A 346 9.68 9.53 -14.24
N GLU A 347 10.40 9.63 -15.37
CA GLU A 347 11.84 9.94 -15.39
C GLU A 347 12.14 11.29 -14.74
N THR A 348 11.38 12.32 -15.12
CA THR A 348 11.56 13.70 -14.62
C THR A 348 11.29 13.76 -13.12
N LEU A 349 10.21 13.14 -12.65
CA LEU A 349 9.91 13.00 -11.22
C LEU A 349 11.03 12.27 -10.48
N ASN A 350 11.54 11.17 -11.03
CA ASN A 350 12.63 10.43 -10.41
C ASN A 350 13.91 11.26 -10.31
N GLU A 351 14.27 11.99 -11.37
CA GLU A 351 15.41 12.90 -11.35
C GLU A 351 15.26 13.98 -10.26
N ILE A 352 14.11 14.66 -10.21
CA ILE A 352 13.82 15.67 -9.19
C ILE A 352 13.93 15.06 -7.78
N VAL A 353 13.29 13.91 -7.54
CA VAL A 353 13.22 13.31 -6.19
C VAL A 353 14.57 12.78 -5.73
N THR A 354 15.33 12.15 -6.61
CA THR A 354 16.63 11.57 -6.27
C THR A 354 17.75 12.62 -6.14
N THR A 355 17.57 13.81 -6.72
CA THR A 355 18.56 14.90 -6.65
C THR A 355 18.25 15.94 -5.57
N THR A 356 16.99 16.10 -5.17
CA THR A 356 16.60 17.02 -4.09
C THR A 356 16.95 16.45 -2.71
N PRO A 357 17.73 17.15 -1.87
CA PRO A 357 18.03 16.70 -0.51
C PRO A 357 16.82 16.89 0.41
N VAL A 358 16.68 16.03 1.41
CA VAL A 358 15.67 16.12 2.47
C VAL A 358 16.33 15.87 3.82
N LYS A 359 16.23 16.81 4.77
CA LYS A 359 16.97 16.79 6.05
C LYS A 359 16.71 15.50 6.84
N TYR A 360 15.44 15.13 6.97
CA TYR A 360 14.99 13.95 7.72
C TYR A 360 14.56 12.80 6.79
N GLY A 361 15.29 12.62 5.69
CA GLY A 361 15.11 11.45 4.83
C GLY A 361 16.20 10.41 5.05
N LEU A 362 15.88 9.13 4.90
CA LEU A 362 16.88 8.07 4.81
C LEU A 362 17.89 8.42 3.71
N ASN A 363 19.18 8.45 4.07
CA ASN A 363 20.27 8.90 3.21
C ASN A 363 20.08 10.34 2.65
N GLY A 364 19.33 11.17 3.35
CA GLY A 364 19.02 12.55 2.97
C GLY A 364 18.05 12.66 1.80
N ARG A 365 17.18 11.67 1.56
CA ARG A 365 16.29 11.60 0.38
C ARG A 365 14.85 11.28 0.74
N ALA A 366 13.92 11.80 -0.07
CA ALA A 366 12.57 11.29 -0.17
C ALA A 366 12.51 10.07 -1.12
N LEU A 367 11.42 9.32 -1.06
CA LEU A 367 11.17 8.18 -1.94
C LEU A 367 9.99 8.45 -2.88
N LEU A 368 10.18 8.21 -4.18
CA LEU A 368 9.13 8.43 -5.19
C LEU A 368 8.09 7.30 -5.13
N HIS A 369 6.82 7.68 -5.04
CA HIS A 369 5.69 6.77 -4.82
C HIS A 369 4.55 7.00 -5.83
N SER A 370 4.03 5.91 -6.40
CA SER A 370 2.82 5.92 -7.21
C SER A 370 1.62 5.61 -6.32
N GLN A 371 0.90 6.66 -5.92
CA GLN A 371 -0.05 6.59 -4.82
C GLN A 371 -1.37 5.92 -5.23
N GLY A 372 -1.77 4.90 -4.46
CA GLY A 372 -3.11 4.31 -4.55
C GLY A 372 -4.21 5.33 -4.29
N GLY A 373 -5.36 5.15 -4.94
CA GLY A 373 -6.46 6.12 -4.90
C GLY A 373 -7.15 6.18 -3.55
N ILE A 374 -7.67 7.37 -3.23
CA ILE A 374 -8.56 7.59 -2.10
C ILE A 374 -9.88 8.19 -2.57
N SER A 375 -10.89 8.18 -1.71
CA SER A 375 -12.27 8.54 -2.06
C SER A 375 -12.47 9.96 -2.57
N CYS A 376 -11.55 10.90 -2.25
CA CYS A 376 -11.62 12.28 -2.73
C CYS A 376 -10.96 12.49 -4.11
N ASP A 377 -10.45 11.44 -4.76
CA ASP A 377 -9.81 11.51 -6.08
C ASP A 377 -10.87 11.52 -7.20
N HIS A 378 -11.75 12.52 -7.17
CA HIS A 378 -12.86 12.63 -8.11
C HIS A 378 -12.37 12.77 -9.56
N GLU A 379 -12.77 11.82 -10.41
CA GLU A 379 -12.38 11.79 -11.83
C GLU A 379 -10.86 11.86 -12.06
N VAL A 380 -10.09 11.25 -11.17
CA VAL A 380 -8.64 11.10 -11.31
C VAL A 380 -8.24 9.64 -11.10
N THR A 381 -7.45 9.10 -12.02
CA THR A 381 -6.99 7.72 -11.96
C THR A 381 -5.84 7.60 -10.95
N PRO A 382 -5.83 6.58 -10.08
CA PRO A 382 -4.78 6.41 -9.09
C PRO A 382 -3.39 6.22 -9.68
N GLY A 383 -2.39 6.82 -9.03
CA GLY A 383 -0.97 6.65 -9.36
C GLY A 383 -0.70 6.81 -10.86
N ILE A 384 -0.16 5.75 -11.43
CA ILE A 384 0.12 5.63 -12.86
C ILE A 384 -0.82 4.66 -13.60
N ARG A 385 -1.91 4.23 -12.97
CA ARG A 385 -2.76 3.15 -13.49
C ARG A 385 -3.45 3.56 -14.79
N ILE A 386 -3.86 2.58 -15.58
CA ILE A 386 -4.78 2.81 -16.71
C ILE A 386 -6.20 3.05 -16.15
N PRO A 387 -6.99 4.00 -16.69
CA PRO A 387 -8.31 4.31 -16.17
C PRO A 387 -9.25 3.11 -16.10
N TYR A 388 -10.06 3.05 -15.04
CA TYR A 388 -11.01 1.96 -14.84
C TYR A 388 -12.00 1.83 -16.00
N GLY A 389 -12.23 0.59 -16.41
CA GLY A 389 -13.14 0.27 -17.50
C GLY A 389 -12.52 0.46 -18.89
N THR A 390 -11.30 0.98 -18.96
CA THR A 390 -10.56 1.16 -20.22
C THR A 390 -9.39 0.21 -20.35
N GLU A 391 -9.04 -0.56 -19.30
CA GLU A 391 -7.79 -1.31 -19.32
C GLU A 391 -7.73 -2.33 -20.48
N PRO A 392 -6.61 -2.40 -21.24
CA PRO A 392 -6.43 -3.37 -22.31
C PRO A 392 -6.28 -4.79 -21.74
N ASP A 393 -6.05 -5.77 -22.62
CA ASP A 393 -5.77 -7.14 -22.17
C ASP A 393 -4.57 -7.18 -21.18
N PRO A 394 -4.50 -8.18 -20.29
CA PRO A 394 -3.52 -8.19 -19.21
C PRO A 394 -2.06 -8.07 -19.68
N VAL A 395 -1.72 -8.62 -20.85
CA VAL A 395 -0.34 -8.57 -21.37
C VAL A 395 0.00 -7.17 -21.89
N VAL A 396 -0.90 -6.55 -22.66
CA VAL A 396 -0.71 -5.17 -23.13
C VAL A 396 -0.70 -4.20 -21.94
N HIS A 397 -1.55 -4.43 -20.94
CA HIS A 397 -1.56 -3.65 -19.70
C HIS A 397 -0.21 -3.70 -18.98
N ILE A 398 0.33 -4.91 -18.76
CA ILE A 398 1.65 -5.08 -18.14
C ILE A 398 2.72 -4.34 -18.94
N LYS A 399 2.75 -4.51 -20.27
CA LYS A 399 3.75 -3.87 -21.13
C LYS A 399 3.68 -2.35 -21.11
N ALA A 400 2.48 -1.77 -21.01
CA ALA A 400 2.31 -0.33 -20.94
C ALA A 400 2.92 0.28 -19.67
N LEU A 401 2.96 -0.48 -18.58
CA LEU A 401 3.31 0.04 -17.25
C LEU A 401 4.69 -0.39 -16.74
N ALA A 402 5.22 -1.52 -17.24
CA ALA A 402 6.43 -2.15 -16.68
C ALA A 402 7.62 -1.20 -16.58
N ALA A 403 7.85 -0.37 -17.60
CA ALA A 403 8.96 0.58 -17.63
C ALA A 403 8.91 1.64 -16.52
N HIS A 404 7.74 1.93 -15.97
CA HIS A 404 7.59 2.89 -14.88
C HIS A 404 8.10 2.35 -13.54
N HIS A 405 7.99 1.04 -13.30
CA HIS A 405 8.20 0.44 -11.97
C HIS A 405 9.62 0.68 -11.41
N GLN A 406 10.62 0.84 -12.28
CA GLN A 406 11.99 1.13 -11.85
C GLN A 406 12.11 2.45 -11.08
N TYR A 407 11.27 3.46 -11.38
CA TYR A 407 11.35 4.81 -10.82
C TYR A 407 10.68 4.96 -9.45
N TYR A 408 9.60 4.22 -9.20
CA TYR A 408 8.78 4.38 -7.98
C TYR A 408 9.26 3.44 -6.86
N THR A 409 10.39 3.79 -6.24
CA THR A 409 11.12 2.92 -5.31
C THR A 409 10.39 2.64 -4.00
N SER A 410 9.59 3.57 -3.47
CA SER A 410 8.79 3.33 -2.27
C SER A 410 7.46 2.67 -2.53
N GLY A 411 7.06 2.42 -3.78
CA GLY A 411 5.87 1.64 -4.08
C GLY A 411 5.14 2.09 -5.33
N ILE A 412 4.65 1.10 -6.05
CA ILE A 412 3.88 1.22 -7.29
C ILE A 412 3.13 -0.08 -7.48
N SER A 413 1.84 0.02 -7.80
CA SER A 413 0.96 -1.13 -7.77
C SER A 413 -0.06 -1.13 -8.89
N GLU A 414 -0.21 -2.31 -9.49
CA GLU A 414 -1.22 -2.59 -10.49
C GLU A 414 -2.10 -3.73 -10.04
N ILE A 415 -3.40 -3.61 -10.32
CA ILE A 415 -4.40 -4.63 -9.97
C ILE A 415 -5.02 -5.12 -11.28
N LEU A 416 -4.68 -6.34 -11.66
CA LEU A 416 -5.28 -7.00 -12.81
C LEU A 416 -6.61 -7.62 -12.40
N THR A 417 -7.71 -7.24 -13.05
CA THR A 417 -9.00 -7.94 -12.89
C THR A 417 -9.07 -9.06 -13.92
N ILE A 418 -9.03 -10.29 -13.43
CA ILE A 418 -9.03 -11.52 -14.22
C ILE A 418 -10.41 -12.18 -14.16
N GLU A 419 -10.81 -12.73 -15.29
CA GLU A 419 -12.07 -13.46 -15.46
C GLU A 419 -12.05 -14.82 -14.72
N GLU A 420 -13.20 -15.35 -14.31
CA GLU A 420 -13.30 -16.49 -13.39
C GLU A 420 -12.75 -17.81 -13.92
N THR A 421 -12.65 -17.98 -15.24
CA THR A 421 -12.08 -19.19 -15.87
C THR A 421 -10.65 -19.48 -15.42
N ILE A 422 -9.92 -18.48 -14.91
CA ILE A 422 -8.57 -18.65 -14.36
C ILE A 422 -8.52 -19.64 -13.20
N LYS A 423 -9.63 -19.84 -12.47
CA LYS A 423 -9.73 -20.85 -11.40
C LYS A 423 -9.54 -22.28 -11.92
N ASN A 424 -9.84 -22.53 -13.20
CA ASN A 424 -9.62 -23.83 -13.84
C ASN A 424 -8.20 -23.98 -14.41
N ASN A 425 -7.41 -22.89 -14.45
CA ASN A 425 -6.03 -22.89 -14.95
C ASN A 425 -5.16 -21.88 -14.18
N PRO A 426 -4.90 -22.11 -12.88
CA PRO A 426 -4.07 -21.22 -12.08
C PRO A 426 -2.60 -21.17 -12.55
N LEU A 427 -2.15 -22.17 -13.32
CA LEU A 427 -0.84 -22.15 -13.97
C LEU A 427 -0.71 -20.97 -14.94
N ALA A 428 -1.77 -20.60 -15.66
CA ALA A 428 -1.74 -19.43 -16.54
C ALA A 428 -1.53 -18.13 -15.75
N LEU A 429 -2.09 -18.02 -14.55
CA LEU A 429 -1.87 -16.87 -13.66
C LEU A 429 -0.40 -16.84 -13.19
N MET A 430 0.16 -18.00 -12.82
CA MET A 430 1.57 -18.11 -12.46
C MET A 430 2.50 -17.67 -13.61
N GLN A 431 2.21 -18.08 -14.86
CA GLN A 431 3.00 -17.65 -16.01
C GLN A 431 2.88 -16.14 -16.27
N LEU A 432 1.68 -15.57 -16.12
CA LEU A 432 1.48 -14.13 -16.22
C LEU A 432 2.27 -13.38 -15.14
N CYS A 433 2.26 -13.89 -13.90
CA CYS A 433 3.05 -13.35 -12.80
C CYS A 433 4.55 -13.37 -13.12
N LYS A 434 5.11 -14.54 -13.48
CA LYS A 434 6.53 -14.67 -13.84
C LYS A 434 6.91 -13.71 -14.98
N GLY A 435 6.06 -13.61 -16.00
CA GLY A 435 6.25 -12.69 -17.12
C GLY A 435 6.25 -11.22 -16.68
N ALA A 436 5.30 -10.81 -15.83
CA ALA A 436 5.23 -9.45 -15.33
C ALA A 436 6.47 -9.07 -14.51
N LEU A 437 6.88 -9.92 -13.57
CA LEU A 437 8.04 -9.66 -12.72
C LEU A 437 9.34 -9.64 -13.53
N ALA A 438 9.49 -10.54 -14.52
CA ALA A 438 10.63 -10.54 -15.43
C ALA A 438 10.69 -9.30 -16.33
N LEU A 439 9.54 -8.67 -16.64
CA LEU A 439 9.48 -7.40 -17.37
C LEU A 439 9.79 -6.18 -16.49
N GLY A 440 9.99 -6.37 -15.18
CA GLY A 440 10.36 -5.30 -14.26
C GLY A 440 9.23 -4.80 -13.36
N PHE A 441 8.09 -5.51 -13.30
CA PHE A 441 7.12 -5.24 -12.24
C PHE A 441 7.79 -5.47 -10.88
N ARG A 442 7.69 -4.45 -10.02
CA ARG A 442 8.06 -4.55 -8.60
C ARG A 442 7.14 -5.49 -7.84
N GLU A 443 5.89 -5.60 -8.26
CA GLU A 443 4.92 -6.50 -7.67
C GLU A 443 3.83 -6.89 -8.65
N PHE A 444 3.26 -8.06 -8.43
CA PHE A 444 2.16 -8.61 -9.20
C PHE A 444 0.93 -8.80 -8.31
N THR A 445 -0.22 -8.33 -8.79
CA THR A 445 -1.49 -8.45 -8.09
C THR A 445 -2.62 -8.74 -9.08
N ALA A 446 -3.53 -9.64 -8.69
CA ALA A 446 -4.76 -9.85 -9.41
C ALA A 446 -5.98 -10.00 -8.49
N ASN A 447 -7.12 -9.49 -8.96
CA ASN A 447 -8.45 -9.85 -8.49
C ASN A 447 -9.04 -10.88 -9.45
N VAL A 448 -9.83 -11.82 -8.93
CA VAL A 448 -10.66 -12.70 -9.76
C VAL A 448 -12.12 -12.27 -9.63
N ALA A 449 -12.78 -12.04 -10.75
CA ALA A 449 -14.09 -11.38 -10.81
C ALA A 449 -15.19 -12.07 -9.99
N SER A 450 -15.13 -13.39 -9.82
CA SER A 450 -16.11 -14.15 -9.03
C SER A 450 -15.85 -14.14 -7.52
N ASN A 451 -14.77 -13.52 -7.05
CA ASN A 451 -14.46 -13.45 -5.62
C ASN A 451 -15.23 -12.31 -4.94
N ASP A 452 -15.78 -12.60 -3.76
CA ASP A 452 -16.37 -11.58 -2.88
C ASP A 452 -15.30 -10.68 -2.25
N LEU A 453 -14.18 -11.29 -1.87
CA LEU A 453 -13.03 -10.59 -1.32
C LEU A 453 -12.20 -10.01 -2.47
N VAL A 454 -12.18 -8.69 -2.59
CA VAL A 454 -11.53 -7.97 -3.69
C VAL A 454 -10.64 -6.86 -3.19
N ARG A 455 -9.69 -6.48 -4.03
CA ARG A 455 -8.84 -5.32 -3.83
C ARG A 455 -9.37 -4.09 -4.53
N ILE A 456 -9.46 -2.98 -3.81
CA ILE A 456 -9.94 -1.70 -4.32
C ILE A 456 -8.75 -0.87 -4.81
N THR A 457 -8.06 -0.15 -3.93
CA THR A 457 -6.91 0.68 -4.31
C THR A 457 -5.58 0.17 -3.74
N GLY A 458 -5.58 -0.37 -2.52
CA GLY A 458 -4.44 -1.05 -1.92
C GLY A 458 -4.75 -1.83 -0.65
N TYR A 459 -6.02 -2.16 -0.44
CA TYR A 459 -6.53 -2.93 0.70
C TYR A 459 -7.67 -3.85 0.25
N MET A 460 -7.98 -4.87 1.06
CA MET A 460 -9.09 -5.79 0.80
C MET A 460 -10.42 -5.26 1.33
N VAL A 461 -11.48 -5.54 0.60
CA VAL A 461 -12.86 -5.39 1.06
C VAL A 461 -13.68 -6.59 0.57
N LYS A 462 -14.78 -6.88 1.26
CA LYS A 462 -15.81 -7.77 0.72
C LYS A 462 -16.89 -6.95 0.05
N LEU A 463 -17.24 -7.29 -1.18
CA LEU A 463 -18.33 -6.63 -1.91
C LEU A 463 -19.66 -6.81 -1.16
N SER A 464 -19.86 -7.97 -0.55
CA SER A 464 -21.00 -8.26 0.32
C SER A 464 -21.08 -7.35 1.54
N ASP A 465 -19.94 -6.93 2.12
CA ASP A 465 -19.92 -5.98 3.24
C ASP A 465 -20.27 -4.56 2.76
N ILE A 466 -19.74 -4.12 1.61
CA ILE A 466 -20.09 -2.81 1.02
C ILE A 466 -21.59 -2.70 0.82
N SER A 467 -22.23 -3.74 0.28
CA SER A 467 -23.69 -3.74 0.00
C SER A 467 -24.57 -3.56 1.24
N LYS A 468 -24.08 -3.91 2.44
CA LYS A 468 -24.84 -3.85 3.70
C LYS A 468 -24.44 -2.67 4.59
N PHE A 469 -23.34 -1.99 4.26
CA PHE A 469 -22.71 -0.99 5.13
C PHE A 469 -23.64 0.13 5.58
N LYS A 470 -24.45 0.68 4.66
CA LYS A 470 -25.35 1.81 4.96
C LYS A 470 -26.39 1.49 6.04
N GLU A 471 -26.80 0.23 6.14
CA GLU A 471 -27.85 -0.20 7.08
C GLU A 471 -27.26 -0.71 8.40
N GLN A 472 -26.08 -1.35 8.35
CA GLN A 472 -25.55 -2.15 9.45
C GLN A 472 -24.27 -1.58 10.08
N GLY A 473 -23.66 -0.57 9.45
CA GLY A 473 -22.31 -0.12 9.77
C GLY A 473 -21.27 -1.21 9.44
N SER A 474 -20.03 -1.01 9.91
CA SER A 474 -19.00 -2.06 9.85
C SER A 474 -18.04 -1.94 11.02
N ARG A 475 -17.51 -3.09 11.43
CA ARG A 475 -16.41 -3.18 12.39
C ARG A 475 -15.07 -2.78 11.76
N THR A 476 -14.90 -3.00 10.46
CA THR A 476 -13.64 -2.77 9.75
C THR A 476 -13.67 -1.42 9.05
N ASN A 477 -12.54 -0.70 9.07
CA ASN A 477 -12.42 0.54 8.31
C ASN A 477 -12.37 0.28 6.78
N THR A 478 -11.99 -0.92 6.37
CA THR A 478 -11.97 -1.36 4.97
C THR A 478 -13.33 -1.24 4.29
N THR A 479 -14.42 -1.58 4.98
CA THR A 479 -15.78 -1.49 4.41
C THR A 479 -16.16 -0.04 4.18
N TRP A 480 -15.95 0.83 5.17
CA TRP A 480 -16.24 2.25 5.04
C TRP A 480 -15.45 2.89 3.90
N LEU A 481 -14.13 2.70 3.88
CA LEU A 481 -13.26 3.20 2.82
C LEU A 481 -13.66 2.64 1.46
N GLY A 482 -13.97 1.34 1.40
CA GLY A 482 -14.43 0.65 0.18
C GLY A 482 -15.76 1.20 -0.35
N THR A 483 -16.74 1.43 0.54
CA THR A 483 -18.02 2.03 0.17
C THR A 483 -17.82 3.44 -0.37
N GLU A 484 -17.09 4.28 0.36
CA GLU A 484 -16.85 5.66 -0.07
C GLU A 484 -16.11 5.74 -1.41
N ALA A 485 -15.06 4.92 -1.59
CA ALA A 485 -14.37 4.82 -2.87
C ALA A 485 -15.28 4.30 -4.00
N SER A 486 -16.16 3.35 -3.72
CA SER A 486 -17.11 2.83 -4.72
C SER A 486 -18.18 3.84 -5.15
N GLU A 487 -18.51 4.80 -4.29
CA GLU A 487 -19.51 5.84 -4.57
C GLU A 487 -18.90 7.04 -5.27
N ASN A 488 -17.69 7.44 -4.86
CA ASN A 488 -17.05 8.67 -5.31
C ASN A 488 -16.11 8.48 -6.50
N THR A 489 -15.77 7.24 -6.82
CA THR A 489 -14.85 6.88 -7.90
C THR A 489 -15.43 5.78 -8.78
N ARG A 490 -14.79 5.50 -9.90
CA ARG A 490 -15.20 4.47 -10.87
C ARG A 490 -14.56 3.11 -10.61
N ILE A 491 -14.11 2.83 -9.38
CA ILE A 491 -13.30 1.65 -9.05
C ILE A 491 -13.98 0.30 -9.37
N LEU A 492 -15.31 0.24 -9.28
CA LEU A 492 -16.08 -0.97 -9.58
C LEU A 492 -16.27 -1.22 -11.09
N GLU A 493 -15.81 -0.31 -11.95
CA GLU A 493 -15.97 -0.43 -13.41
C GLU A 493 -14.85 -1.23 -14.10
N ARG A 494 -13.85 -1.71 -13.35
CA ARG A 494 -12.78 -2.56 -13.89
C ARG A 494 -13.36 -3.80 -14.58
N GLN A 495 -12.94 -4.04 -15.81
CA GLN A 495 -13.46 -5.17 -16.58
C GLN A 495 -12.68 -6.47 -16.30
N PRO A 496 -13.37 -7.59 -16.04
CA PRO A 496 -12.75 -8.92 -16.03
C PRO A 496 -12.16 -9.25 -17.39
N ARG A 497 -10.91 -9.69 -17.42
CA ARG A 497 -10.20 -10.01 -18.67
C ARG A 497 -9.67 -11.44 -18.64
N VAL A 498 -9.74 -12.10 -19.79
CA VAL A 498 -9.19 -13.45 -19.99
C VAL A 498 -7.68 -13.34 -20.24
N VAL A 499 -6.88 -14.13 -19.52
CA VAL A 499 -5.40 -14.14 -19.67
C VAL A 499 -4.96 -14.74 -21.01
N SER A 500 -5.63 -15.81 -21.44
CA SER A 500 -5.36 -16.48 -22.71
C SER A 500 -6.64 -17.11 -23.27
N ARG A 501 -6.87 -16.97 -24.58
CA ARG A 501 -7.96 -17.66 -25.29
C ARG A 501 -7.48 -19.02 -25.78
N GLU A 502 -7.11 -19.91 -24.86
CA GLU A 502 -6.76 -21.28 -25.23
C GLU A 502 -7.99 -21.97 -25.80
N MET A 503 -7.95 -22.30 -27.10
CA MET A 503 -8.98 -23.12 -27.74
C MET A 503 -8.50 -24.56 -27.75
N SER A 504 -9.20 -25.43 -27.02
CA SER A 504 -9.10 -26.87 -27.27
C SER A 504 -9.95 -27.22 -28.48
N PRO A 505 -9.44 -27.99 -29.47
CA PRO A 505 -10.26 -28.46 -30.57
C PRO A 505 -11.38 -29.35 -30.02
N VAL A 506 -12.63 -28.97 -30.29
CA VAL A 506 -13.82 -29.75 -29.92
C VAL A 506 -14.23 -30.60 -31.12
N TYR A 507 -14.48 -31.89 -30.92
CA TYR A 507 -15.02 -32.75 -31.97
C TYR A 507 -16.46 -32.34 -32.26
N SER A 508 -16.69 -31.69 -33.42
CA SER A 508 -18.05 -31.44 -33.90
C SER A 508 -18.65 -32.75 -34.40
N ALA A 509 -19.52 -33.37 -33.61
CA ALA A 509 -20.38 -34.43 -34.13
C ALA A 509 -21.25 -33.83 -35.25
N LYS A 510 -21.22 -34.46 -36.42
CA LYS A 510 -22.02 -34.06 -37.58
C LYS A 510 -23.52 -34.22 -37.34
#